data_AF-A0A5J5B985-F1
#
_entry.id   AF-A0A5J5B985-F1
#
_cell.length_a   1.000
_cell.length_b   1.000
_cell.length_c   1.000
_cell.angle_alpha   90.00
_cell.angle_beta   90.00
_cell.angle_gamma   90.00
#
_symmetry.space_group_name_H-M   'P 1'
#
loop_
_entity.id
_entity.type
_entity.pdbx_description
1 polymer ?
#
loop_
_entity_poly.entity_id
_entity_poly.type
_entity_poly.pdbx_seq_one_letter_code
_entity_poly.pdbx_strand_id
1 'polypeptide(L)'
;MDDGAITSSSPLVRRVSHDGKKNTYSFMFNNRKITLTPKREESPKPTIGDGSFLLSKSQFIEVMSDTGIVYILIAKESIEDGEIPKSMKGLIDEYDDVFPDKLAAELPPLWDVQHKIDLAHVPDLK
;
A
#
# COMPACT_ATOMS: atom_id res chain seq x y z
N MET A 1 -12.07 -18.73 -54.33
CA MET A 1 -13.11 -18.74 -53.30
C MET A 1 -12.78 -17.58 -52.40
N ASP A 2 -13.60 -16.55 -52.58
CA ASP A 2 -13.63 -15.31 -51.83
C ASP A 2 -14.24 -15.55 -50.44
N ASP A 3 -14.25 -14.48 -49.64
CA ASP A 3 -14.88 -14.24 -48.34
C ASP A 3 -13.92 -14.35 -47.14
N GLY A 4 -13.60 -13.28 -46.42
CA GLY A 4 -14.07 -11.91 -46.47
C GLY A 4 -13.33 -11.08 -45.41
N ALA A 5 -13.06 -9.82 -45.76
CA ALA A 5 -12.46 -8.85 -44.86
C ALA A 5 -13.41 -8.47 -43.72
N ILE A 6 -12.89 -8.38 -42.49
CA ILE A 6 -13.37 -7.39 -41.52
C ILE A 6 -12.14 -6.74 -40.88
N THR A 7 -11.83 -5.56 -41.40
CA THR A 7 -11.06 -4.54 -40.72
C THR A 7 -11.84 -4.05 -39.51
N SER A 8 -11.26 -4.14 -38.31
CA SER A 8 -11.68 -3.34 -37.16
C SER A 8 -10.46 -2.57 -36.66
N SER A 9 -10.45 -1.28 -36.97
CA SER A 9 -9.46 -0.29 -36.57
C SER A 9 -9.26 -0.26 -35.04
N SER A 10 -8.02 -0.26 -34.57
CA SER A 10 -7.67 0.26 -33.24
C SER A 10 -6.21 0.72 -33.24
N PRO A 11 -5.92 2.01 -32.92
CA PRO A 11 -4.59 2.57 -33.11
C PRO A 11 -3.67 2.23 -31.92
N LEU A 12 -2.41 1.91 -32.24
CA LEU A 12 -1.25 1.91 -31.33
C LEU A 12 -1.35 0.92 -30.15
N VAL A 13 -0.95 -0.33 -30.39
CA VAL A 13 -0.54 -1.25 -29.31
C VAL A 13 0.64 -0.62 -28.57
N ARG A 14 0.37 -0.04 -27.39
CA ARG A 14 1.36 0.53 -26.49
C ARG A 14 2.21 -0.60 -25.92
N ARG A 15 3.41 -0.80 -26.44
CA ARG A 15 4.35 -1.83 -25.95
C ARG A 15 4.87 -1.42 -24.57
N VAL A 16 4.28 -2.00 -23.52
CA VAL A 16 4.75 -1.93 -22.14
C VAL A 16 5.55 -3.20 -21.81
N SER A 17 6.66 -3.07 -21.10
CA SER A 17 7.48 -4.20 -20.63
C SER A 17 7.59 -4.15 -19.12
N HIS A 18 7.34 -5.28 -18.46
CA HIS A 18 7.42 -5.41 -17.00
C HIS A 18 8.59 -6.33 -16.61
N ASP A 19 9.50 -5.82 -15.76
CA ASP A 19 10.49 -6.62 -15.04
C ASP A 19 9.95 -6.91 -13.64
N GLY A 20 9.38 -8.11 -13.46
CA GLY A 20 8.77 -8.52 -12.20
C GLY A 20 9.75 -8.65 -11.05
N LYS A 21 11.04 -8.91 -11.31
CA LYS A 21 12.05 -9.02 -10.24
C LYS A 21 12.35 -7.65 -9.63
N LYS A 22 12.38 -6.60 -10.45
CA LYS A 22 12.63 -5.22 -9.98
C LYS A 22 11.35 -4.42 -9.74
N ASN A 23 10.18 -5.00 -10.05
CA ASN A 23 8.88 -4.33 -10.09
C ASN A 23 8.93 -3.03 -10.92
N THR A 24 9.57 -3.08 -12.10
CA THR A 24 9.72 -1.89 -12.97
C THR A 24 8.93 -2.04 -14.26
N TYR A 25 8.30 -0.94 -14.71
CA TYR A 25 7.53 -0.89 -15.95
C TYR A 25 8.20 0.07 -16.93
N SER A 26 8.37 -0.37 -18.17
CA SER A 26 8.98 0.42 -19.25
C SER A 26 8.00 0.60 -20.41
N PHE A 27 7.85 1.81 -20.92
CA PHE A 27 7.04 2.11 -22.11
C PHE A 27 7.62 3.28 -22.90
N MET A 28 7.15 3.47 -24.14
CA MET A 28 7.56 4.59 -24.99
C MET A 28 6.54 5.72 -24.92
N PHE A 29 7.02 6.95 -24.75
CA PHE A 29 6.23 8.18 -24.79
C PHE A 29 7.06 9.26 -25.50
N ASN A 30 6.52 9.88 -26.56
CA ASN A 30 7.21 10.88 -27.38
C ASN A 30 8.62 10.45 -27.83
N ASN A 31 8.76 9.23 -28.34
CA ASN A 31 10.05 8.60 -28.71
C ASN A 31 11.08 8.47 -27.56
N ARG A 32 10.67 8.66 -26.30
CA ARG A 32 11.51 8.45 -25.10
C ARG A 32 11.04 7.21 -24.35
N LYS A 33 11.98 6.39 -23.90
CA LYS A 33 11.69 5.26 -23.01
C LYS A 33 11.53 5.79 -21.59
N ILE A 34 10.33 5.68 -21.03
CA ILE A 34 10.05 5.99 -19.62
C ILE A 34 10.11 4.68 -18.85
N THR A 35 10.84 4.67 -17.72
CA THR A 35 10.89 3.53 -16.78
C THR A 35 10.35 3.97 -15.44
N LEU A 36 9.24 3.38 -15.02
CA LEU A 36 8.72 3.53 -13.67
C LEU A 36 9.47 2.56 -12.76
N THR A 37 10.14 3.10 -11.77
CA THR A 37 10.75 2.33 -10.69
C THR A 37 9.90 2.42 -9.44
N PRO A 38 9.83 1.37 -8.61
CA PRO A 38 9.18 1.46 -7.31
C PRO A 38 9.74 2.66 -6.56
N LYS A 39 8.85 3.50 -6.04
CA LYS A 39 9.24 4.55 -5.12
C LYS A 39 9.87 3.83 -3.92
N ARG A 40 11.18 4.01 -3.70
CA ARG A 40 11.74 3.61 -2.41
C ARG A 40 10.99 4.45 -1.38
N GLU A 41 10.48 3.79 -0.35
CA GLU A 41 10.21 4.49 0.89
C GLU A 41 11.57 5.04 1.35
N GLU A 42 11.91 6.22 0.87
CA GLU A 42 12.71 7.12 1.67
C GLU A 42 11.85 7.31 2.90
N SER A 43 12.20 6.62 3.98
CA SER A 43 11.72 7.02 5.29
C SER A 43 11.91 8.53 5.32
N PRO A 44 10.86 9.32 5.61
CA PRO A 44 11.04 10.75 5.80
C PRO A 44 12.22 10.88 6.75
N LYS A 45 13.33 11.46 6.28
CA LYS A 45 14.41 11.82 7.20
C LYS A 45 13.71 12.67 8.24
N PRO A 46 13.67 12.27 9.52
CA PRO A 46 12.94 13.01 10.51
C PRO A 46 13.57 14.39 10.61
N THR A 47 13.00 15.36 9.89
CA THR A 47 13.22 16.76 10.14
C THR A 47 12.56 17.01 11.47
N ILE A 48 13.35 17.48 12.44
CA ILE A 48 12.87 17.90 13.76
C ILE A 48 11.59 18.74 13.56
N GLY A 49 10.44 18.18 13.95
CA GLY A 49 9.13 18.82 13.82
C GLY A 49 8.07 18.03 13.03
N ASP A 50 8.43 17.04 12.22
CA ASP A 50 7.46 16.30 11.37
C ASP A 50 7.06 14.95 11.98
N GLY A 51 6.65 14.98 13.25
CA GLY A 51 5.80 13.91 13.75
C GLY A 51 4.44 14.10 13.08
N SER A 52 4.02 13.15 12.22
CA SER A 52 2.70 13.15 11.61
C SER A 52 1.64 12.85 12.68
N PHE A 53 1.46 13.76 13.62
CA PHE A 53 0.37 13.72 14.58
C PHE A 53 -0.93 13.85 13.78
N LEU A 54 -1.89 12.98 14.09
CA LEU A 54 -3.21 13.00 13.44
C LEU A 54 -3.93 14.35 13.61
N LEU A 55 -3.56 15.09 14.66
CA LEU A 55 -4.11 16.39 14.99
C LEU A 55 -2.98 17.35 15.37
N SER A 56 -3.17 18.63 15.06
CA SER A 56 -2.36 19.67 15.66
C SER A 56 -2.66 19.80 17.17
N LYS A 57 -1.74 20.40 17.92
CA LYS A 57 -1.95 20.67 19.35
C LYS A 57 -3.24 21.45 19.62
N SER A 58 -3.59 22.43 18.78
CA SER A 58 -4.80 23.24 18.96
C SER A 58 -6.07 22.42 18.73
N GLN A 59 -6.09 21.60 17.68
CA GLN A 59 -7.21 20.70 17.38
C GLN A 59 -7.40 19.66 18.50
N PHE A 60 -6.30 19.13 19.04
CA PHE A 60 -6.35 18.24 20.18
C PHE A 60 -6.94 18.93 21.42
N ILE A 61 -6.49 20.14 21.76
CA ILE A 61 -7.00 20.88 22.95
C ILE A 61 -8.50 21.19 22.82
N GLU A 62 -8.97 21.58 21.63
CA GLU A 62 -10.39 21.85 21.37
C GLU A 62 -11.26 20.60 21.55
N VAL A 63 -10.86 19.45 21.00
CA VAL A 63 -11.62 18.20 21.18
C VAL A 63 -11.60 17.74 22.64
N MET A 64 -10.51 18.00 23.36
CA MET A 64 -10.38 17.65 24.78
C MET A 64 -11.24 18.53 25.70
N SER A 65 -11.47 19.80 25.36
CA SER A 65 -12.31 20.67 26.20
C SER A 65 -13.76 20.20 26.27
N ASP A 66 -14.23 19.50 25.24
CA ASP A 66 -15.63 19.08 25.12
C ASP A 66 -15.88 17.66 25.63
N THR A 67 -14.87 16.78 25.57
CA THR A 67 -15.03 15.34 25.87
C THR A 67 -14.81 14.99 27.34
N GLY A 68 -14.13 15.84 28.12
CA GLY A 68 -13.95 15.69 29.58
C GLY A 68 -13.11 14.49 30.05
N ILE A 69 -12.87 13.48 29.19
CA ILE A 69 -12.10 12.26 29.48
C ILE A 69 -11.11 12.00 28.33
N VAL A 70 -9.87 11.70 28.71
CA VAL A 70 -8.76 11.42 27.79
C VAL A 70 -8.22 10.03 28.05
N TYR A 71 -8.09 9.23 26.99
CA TYR A 71 -7.38 7.94 27.04
C TYR A 71 -5.97 8.11 26.49
N ILE A 72 -4.97 7.69 27.26
CA ILE A 72 -3.56 7.76 26.87
C ILE A 72 -3.04 6.33 26.77
N LEU A 73 -2.52 5.96 25.60
CA LEU A 73 -1.80 4.70 25.41
C LEU A 73 -0.32 4.93 25.71
N ILE A 74 0.18 4.30 26.77
CA ILE A 74 1.59 4.33 27.14
C ILE A 74 2.17 2.95 26.80
N ALA A 75 2.97 2.88 25.75
CA ALA A 75 3.76 1.69 25.46
C ALA A 75 5.01 1.70 26.36
N LYS A 76 5.16 0.67 27.17
CA LYS A 76 6.39 0.39 27.91
C LYS A 76 7.02 -0.85 27.32
N GLU A 77 8.27 -0.75 26.89
CA GLU A 77 9.04 -1.91 26.46
C GLU A 77 9.23 -2.85 27.66
N SER A 78 8.73 -4.09 27.56
CA SER A 78 9.00 -5.16 28.49
C SER A 78 9.81 -6.24 27.78
N ILE A 79 10.84 -6.74 28.46
CA ILE A 79 11.69 -7.84 27.95
C ILE A 79 11.02 -9.20 28.23
N GLU A 80 10.01 -9.22 29.09
CA GLU A 80 9.23 -10.40 29.45
C GLU A 80 7.95 -10.44 28.63
N ASP A 81 7.61 -11.63 28.12
CA ASP A 81 6.29 -11.93 27.59
C ASP A 81 5.28 -11.75 28.73
N GLY A 82 4.50 -10.66 28.66
CA GLY A 82 3.46 -10.38 29.64
C GLY A 82 2.34 -11.42 29.55
N GLU A 83 1.71 -11.73 30.69
CA GLU A 83 0.52 -12.58 30.67
C GLU A 83 -0.65 -11.88 29.95
N ILE A 84 -1.22 -12.55 28.95
CA ILE A 84 -2.41 -12.06 28.23
C ILE A 84 -3.60 -12.03 29.20
N PRO A 85 -4.24 -10.86 29.43
CA PRO A 85 -5.44 -10.75 30.25
C PRO A 85 -6.54 -11.70 29.80
N LYS A 86 -7.24 -12.32 30.76
CA LYS A 86 -8.32 -13.29 30.49
C LYS A 86 -9.41 -12.76 29.56
N SER A 87 -9.70 -11.46 29.63
CA SER A 87 -10.67 -10.79 28.76
C SER A 87 -10.26 -10.71 27.29
N MET A 88 -8.96 -10.80 27.00
CA MET A 88 -8.42 -10.74 25.64
C MET A 88 -8.12 -12.13 25.05
N LYS A 89 -8.03 -13.18 25.88
CA LYS A 89 -7.70 -14.53 25.40
C LYS A 89 -8.62 -15.01 24.29
N GLY A 90 -9.95 -14.88 24.48
CA GLY A 90 -10.90 -15.29 23.45
C GLY A 90 -10.72 -14.58 22.11
N LEU A 91 -10.31 -13.30 22.13
CA LEU A 91 -10.02 -12.53 20.91
C LEU A 91 -8.69 -12.94 20.29
N ILE A 92 -7.66 -13.22 21.09
CA ILE A 92 -6.37 -13.70 20.56
C ILE A 92 -6.54 -15.08 19.93
N ASP A 93 -7.24 -15.99 20.62
CA ASP A 93 -7.50 -17.35 20.15
C ASP A 93 -8.35 -17.38 18.86
N GLU A 94 -9.22 -16.39 18.66
CA GLU A 94 -10.03 -16.24 17.44
C GLU A 94 -9.17 -15.92 16.19
N TYR A 95 -8.03 -15.25 16.36
CA TYR A 95 -7.15 -14.78 15.28
C TYR A 95 -5.76 -15.43 15.31
N ASP A 96 -5.64 -16.65 15.87
CA ASP A 96 -4.39 -17.42 15.94
C ASP A 96 -3.76 -17.64 14.56
N ASP A 97 -4.60 -17.76 13.51
CA ASP A 97 -4.18 -17.92 12.12
C ASP A 97 -3.50 -16.68 11.51
N VAL A 98 -3.71 -15.49 12.08
CA VAL A 98 -3.08 -14.23 11.64
C VAL A 98 -1.65 -14.11 12.14
N PHE A 99 -1.31 -14.78 13.25
CA PHE A 99 0.01 -14.70 13.89
C PHE A 99 0.66 -16.08 14.06
N PRO A 100 0.90 -16.83 12.97
CA PRO A 100 1.46 -18.17 13.07
C PRO A 100 2.91 -18.14 13.58
N ASP A 101 3.25 -19.03 14.51
CA ASP A 101 4.62 -19.23 15.03
C ASP A 101 5.67 -19.47 13.93
N LYS A 102 5.20 -19.96 12.77
CA LYS A 102 6.01 -20.18 11.57
C LYS A 102 5.28 -19.60 10.38
N LEU A 103 5.91 -18.65 9.71
CA LEU A 103 5.45 -18.17 8.41
C LEU A 103 5.39 -19.37 7.45
N ALA A 104 4.24 -19.58 6.82
CA ALA A 104 4.10 -20.61 5.79
C ALA A 104 5.09 -20.32 4.65
N ALA A 105 5.72 -21.37 4.12
CA ALA A 105 6.60 -21.24 2.95
C ALA A 105 5.83 -20.89 1.67
N GLU A 106 4.50 -20.98 1.73
CA GLU A 106 3.60 -20.68 0.63
C GLU A 106 3.26 -19.20 0.62
N LEU A 107 3.34 -18.60 -0.57
CA LEU A 107 2.85 -17.24 -0.77
C LEU A 107 1.35 -17.21 -0.50
N PRO A 108 0.83 -16.15 0.13
CA PRO A 108 -0.60 -16.01 0.28
C PRO A 108 -1.30 -16.12 -1.08
N PRO A 109 -2.53 -16.66 -1.12
CA PRO A 109 -3.30 -16.74 -2.35
C PRO A 109 -3.37 -15.37 -3.01
N LEU A 110 -3.31 -15.37 -4.35
CA LEU A 110 -3.47 -14.16 -5.14
C LEU A 110 -4.78 -13.48 -4.73
N TRP A 111 -4.68 -12.27 -4.19
CA TRP A 111 -5.86 -11.48 -3.87
C TRP A 111 -6.67 -11.20 -5.13
N ASP A 112 -7.99 -11.32 -5.04
CA ASP A 112 -8.92 -10.99 -6.14
C ASP A 112 -8.72 -9.56 -6.65
N VAL A 113 -8.25 -8.67 -5.77
CA VAL A 113 -7.83 -7.32 -6.12
C VAL A 113 -6.32 -7.28 -6.31
N GLN A 114 -5.89 -7.57 -7.54
CA GLN A 114 -4.59 -7.11 -8.00
C GLN A 114 -4.71 -5.64 -8.40
N HIS A 115 -3.90 -4.77 -7.80
CA HIS A 115 -3.76 -3.38 -8.23
C HIS A 115 -3.13 -3.34 -9.64
N LYS A 116 -3.96 -3.53 -10.66
CA LYS A 116 -3.57 -3.39 -12.07
C LYS A 116 -3.59 -1.90 -12.41
N ILE A 117 -2.42 -1.28 -12.39
CA ILE A 117 -2.26 0.10 -12.83
C ILE A 117 -2.25 0.09 -14.36
N ASP A 118 -3.39 0.41 -14.97
CA ASP A 118 -3.48 0.61 -16.41
C ASP A 118 -2.92 1.98 -16.79
N LEU A 119 -1.72 1.97 -17.39
CA LEU A 119 -1.07 3.17 -17.90
C LEU A 119 -1.60 3.49 -19.30
N ALA A 120 -2.56 4.41 -19.38
CA ALA A 120 -3.01 4.97 -20.65
C ALA A 120 -2.23 6.26 -20.95
N HIS A 121 -1.76 6.41 -22.20
CA HIS A 121 -1.28 7.71 -22.68
C HIS A 121 -2.47 8.66 -22.84
N VAL A 122 -2.44 9.77 -22.11
CA VAL A 122 -3.35 10.91 -22.26
C VAL A 122 -2.65 11.92 -23.18
N PRO A 123 -3.20 12.23 -24.38
CA PRO A 123 -2.55 13.09 -25.37
C PRO A 123 -2.29 14.54 -24.93
N ASP A 124 -2.98 15.02 -23.88
CA ASP A 124 -3.05 16.45 -23.54
C ASP A 124 -2.55 16.79 -22.12
N LEU A 125 -1.73 15.93 -21.50
CA LEU A 125 -1.05 16.30 -20.26
C LEU A 125 0.10 17.27 -20.57
N LYS A 126 -0.16 18.56 -20.34
CA LYS A 126 0.73 19.69 -20.64
C LYS A 126 2.00 19.70 -19.79
#